data_AF-A0A932P7B2-F1
#
_entry.id   AF-A0A932P7B2-F1
#
_cell.length_a   1.000
_cell.length_b   1.000
_cell.length_c   1.000
_cell.angle_alpha   90.00
_cell.angle_beta   90.00
_cell.angle_gamma   90.00
#
_symmetry.space_group_name_H-M   'P 1'
#
loop_
_entity.id
_entity.type
_entity.pdbx_description
1 polymer ?
#
loop_
_entity_poly.entity_id
_entity_poly.type
_entity_poly.pdbx_seq_one_letter_code
_entity_poly.pdbx_strand_id
1 'polypeptide(L)'
;MSVDEAVHQQQPPERLTAKRWPRVVLILLPCVVVASVMAVRGTDRAALTQKRTKGLNVVLVSLDTVRQDHLSCYGYERNTTPRIDALAKDGLRLTRCAAVSNWTLPSHASMLCGLYPTTHGAHWATTDVPHVNAKNPAGLMKAECVTLAEVLREAGYRTGAVLANPQYLQKAYQLDQGFDHYDA
;
A
#
# COMPACT_ATOMS: atom_id res chain seq x y z
N MET A 1 6.03 -60.31 -40.79
CA MET A 1 4.92 -61.27 -40.59
C MET A 1 5.43 -62.28 -39.59
N SER A 2 4.76 -62.45 -38.44
CA SER A 2 5.08 -63.37 -37.31
C SER A 2 6.19 -62.93 -36.34
N VAL A 3 5.78 -62.55 -35.11
CA VAL A 3 6.56 -62.56 -33.84
C VAL A 3 5.51 -62.94 -32.78
N ASP A 4 5.43 -64.21 -32.41
CA ASP A 4 6.08 -64.87 -31.27
C ASP A 4 5.48 -64.57 -29.88
N GLU A 5 5.04 -65.66 -29.28
CA GLU A 5 5.03 -66.03 -27.85
C GLU A 5 4.49 -65.06 -26.79
N ALA A 6 3.28 -65.39 -26.32
CA ALA A 6 2.80 -64.97 -25.00
C ALA A 6 2.07 -66.14 -24.32
N VAL A 7 2.77 -66.90 -23.45
CA VAL A 7 2.11 -67.77 -22.47
C VAL A 7 2.91 -67.84 -21.15
N HIS A 8 2.23 -67.36 -20.10
CA HIS A 8 2.36 -67.68 -18.67
C HIS A 8 3.65 -67.37 -17.88
N GLN A 9 3.54 -66.36 -17.02
CA GLN A 9 3.80 -66.51 -15.57
C GLN A 9 3.03 -65.44 -14.78
N GLN A 10 2.01 -65.85 -14.03
CA GLN A 10 1.30 -65.01 -13.07
C GLN A 10 2.05 -65.04 -11.72
N GLN A 11 2.51 -63.87 -11.25
CA GLN A 11 3.03 -63.68 -9.90
C GLN A 11 1.88 -63.59 -8.87
N PRO A 12 2.03 -64.14 -7.65
CA PRO A 12 1.02 -64.07 -6.60
C PRO A 12 0.91 -62.65 -5.99
N PRO A 13 -0.23 -62.29 -5.38
CA PRO A 13 -0.54 -60.92 -4.99
C PRO A 13 0.35 -60.41 -3.87
N GLU A 14 0.89 -59.21 -4.08
CA GLU A 14 1.68 -58.45 -3.11
C GLU A 14 0.83 -58.13 -1.87
N ARG A 15 1.27 -58.58 -0.69
CA ARG A 15 0.62 -58.26 0.59
C ARG A 15 0.80 -56.76 0.88
N LEU A 16 -0.28 -55.99 0.81
CA LEU A 16 -0.32 -54.61 1.28
C LEU A 16 -0.17 -54.59 2.82
N THR A 17 1.08 -54.50 3.29
CA THR A 17 1.41 -54.27 4.69
C THR A 17 1.67 -52.77 4.94
N ALA A 18 1.26 -52.34 6.14
CA ALA A 18 1.64 -51.10 6.82
C ALA A 18 1.13 -49.75 6.26
N LYS A 19 0.03 -49.30 6.88
CA LYS A 19 -0.43 -47.92 7.08
C LYS A 19 0.74 -46.91 7.11
N ARG A 20 0.93 -46.14 6.02
CA ARG A 20 2.00 -45.14 5.80
C ARG A 20 1.82 -43.84 6.62
N TRP A 21 1.52 -43.93 7.92
CA TRP A 21 1.09 -42.80 8.76
C TRP A 21 2.09 -42.25 9.83
N PRO A 22 3.43 -42.22 9.67
CA PRO A 22 4.26 -41.44 10.60
C PRO A 22 4.94 -40.19 9.99
N ARG A 23 4.98 -40.01 8.67
CA ARG A 23 5.79 -38.94 8.05
C ARG A 23 5.04 -37.64 7.73
N VAL A 24 3.76 -37.70 7.36
CA VAL A 24 2.97 -36.49 7.01
C VAL A 24 2.58 -35.68 8.26
N VAL A 25 2.23 -36.36 9.35
CA VAL A 25 1.89 -35.71 10.63
C VAL A 25 3.10 -35.00 11.25
N LEU A 26 4.30 -35.56 11.10
CA LEU A 26 5.53 -34.97 11.64
C LEU A 26 5.97 -33.68 10.92
N ILE A 27 5.55 -33.44 9.68
CA ILE A 27 5.88 -32.23 8.91
C ILE A 27 4.83 -31.13 9.16
N LEU A 28 3.58 -31.48 9.37
CA LEU A 28 2.51 -30.51 9.64
C LEU A 28 2.60 -29.90 11.05
N LEU A 29 3.06 -30.66 12.04
CA LEU A 29 3.18 -30.22 13.44
C LEU A 29 4.14 -29.02 13.63
N PRO A 30 5.38 -29.01 13.08
CA PRO A 30 6.25 -27.84 13.16
C PRO A 30 5.72 -26.66 12.34
N CYS A 31 5.04 -26.87 11.20
CA CYS A 31 4.42 -25.78 10.43
C CYS A 31 3.28 -25.10 11.21
N VAL A 32 2.45 -25.88 11.91
CA VAL A 32 1.38 -25.34 12.76
C VAL A 32 1.97 -24.59 13.95
N VAL A 33 3.01 -25.11 14.60
CA VAL A 33 3.68 -24.42 15.72
C VAL A 33 4.36 -23.12 15.28
N VAL A 34 5.06 -23.11 14.14
CA VAL A 34 5.66 -21.89 13.58
C VAL A 34 4.59 -20.86 13.20
N ALA A 35 3.50 -21.28 12.56
CA ALA A 35 2.37 -20.39 12.24
C ALA A 35 1.72 -19.82 13.52
N SER A 36 1.59 -20.62 14.56
CA SER A 36 1.04 -20.21 15.87
C SER A 36 1.94 -19.21 16.56
N VAL A 37 3.26 -19.45 16.57
CA VAL A 37 4.25 -18.53 17.17
C VAL A 37 4.35 -17.23 16.37
N MET A 38 4.26 -17.28 15.04
CA MET A 38 4.21 -16.08 14.18
C MET A 38 2.92 -15.27 14.41
N ALA A 39 1.77 -15.94 14.57
CA ALA A 39 0.50 -15.29 14.87
C ALA A 39 0.50 -14.63 16.26
N VAL A 40 0.99 -15.32 17.30
CA VAL A 40 1.10 -14.78 18.66
C VAL A 40 2.08 -13.59 18.73
N ARG A 41 3.22 -13.68 18.03
CA ARG A 41 4.16 -12.54 17.92
C ARG A 41 3.59 -11.37 17.11
N GLY A 42 2.68 -11.64 16.17
CA GLY A 42 1.98 -10.62 15.39
C GLY A 42 0.93 -9.85 16.21
N THR A 43 0.16 -10.55 17.05
CA THR A 43 -0.85 -9.94 17.92
C THR A 43 -0.23 -9.05 19.01
N ASP A 44 0.89 -9.47 19.61
CA ASP A 44 1.57 -8.69 20.64
C ASP A 44 2.16 -7.38 20.08
N ARG A 45 2.72 -7.44 18.85
CA ARG A 45 3.24 -6.24 18.17
C ARG A 45 2.14 -5.26 17.78
N ALA A 46 1.02 -5.75 17.26
CA ALA A 46 -0.12 -4.89 16.90
C ALA A 46 -0.69 -4.19 18.13
N ALA A 47 -0.88 -4.92 19.24
CA ALA A 47 -1.38 -4.36 20.50
C ALA A 47 -0.40 -3.34 21.14
N LEU A 48 0.91 -3.62 21.12
CA LEU A 48 1.93 -2.69 21.61
C LEU A 48 2.04 -1.42 20.76
N THR A 49 1.89 -1.56 19.44
CA THR A 49 1.87 -0.43 18.51
C THR A 49 0.62 0.43 18.77
N GLN A 50 -0.56 -0.19 18.86
CA GLN A 50 -1.81 0.49 19.18
C GLN A 50 -1.74 1.23 20.52
N LYS A 51 -1.12 0.62 21.55
CA LYS A 51 -0.92 1.27 22.86
C LYS A 51 0.02 2.48 22.79
N ARG A 52 1.05 2.42 21.93
CA ARG A 52 2.01 3.52 21.74
C ARG A 52 1.46 4.66 20.90
N THR A 53 0.53 4.37 19.97
CA THR A 53 -0.02 5.39 19.06
C THR A 53 -1.35 5.96 19.52
N LYS A 54 -1.97 5.39 20.55
CA LYS A 54 -3.24 5.90 21.11
C LYS A 54 -3.11 7.36 21.54
N GLY A 55 -3.86 8.23 20.88
CA GLY A 55 -3.91 9.67 21.18
C GLY A 55 -2.83 10.50 20.47
N LEU A 56 -2.01 9.92 19.60
CA LEU A 56 -1.15 10.71 18.73
C LEU A 56 -1.98 11.37 17.62
N ASN A 57 -1.54 12.54 17.16
CA ASN A 57 -2.10 13.19 15.97
C ASN A 57 -1.25 12.82 14.75
N VAL A 58 -1.90 12.65 13.60
CA VAL A 58 -1.23 12.45 12.31
C VAL A 58 -1.34 13.75 11.51
N VAL A 59 -0.20 14.28 11.07
CA VAL A 59 -0.14 15.48 10.22
C VAL A 59 0.65 15.12 8.97
N LEU A 60 0.00 15.19 7.81
CA LEU A 60 0.61 14.99 6.51
C LEU A 60 0.80 16.36 5.84
N VAL A 61 2.06 16.75 5.62
CA VAL A 61 2.41 17.98 4.91
C VAL A 61 2.99 17.61 3.55
N SER A 62 2.33 18.04 2.49
CA SER A 62 2.80 17.89 1.10
C SER A 62 3.22 19.25 0.56
N LEU A 63 4.32 19.27 -0.21
CA LEU A 63 4.79 20.45 -0.93
C LEU A 63 4.63 20.19 -2.42
N ASP A 64 3.84 21.02 -3.10
CA ASP A 64 3.58 20.84 -4.53
C ASP A 64 4.77 21.33 -5.35
N THR A 65 5.20 20.51 -6.31
CA THR A 65 6.32 20.78 -7.22
C THR A 65 7.71 21.02 -6.57
N VAL A 66 7.88 20.67 -5.29
CA VAL A 66 9.18 20.82 -4.63
C VAL A 66 10.20 19.82 -5.18
N ARG A 67 11.44 20.29 -5.37
CA ARG A 67 12.57 19.41 -5.66
C ARG A 67 13.40 19.17 -4.41
N GLN A 68 13.88 17.93 -4.26
CA GLN A 68 14.74 17.55 -3.15
C GLN A 68 16.01 18.40 -3.08
N ASP A 69 16.64 18.69 -4.22
CA ASP A 69 17.89 19.45 -4.30
C ASP A 69 17.71 20.96 -4.05
N HIS A 70 16.48 21.43 -3.79
CA HIS A 70 16.17 22.81 -3.41
C HIS A 70 15.86 22.97 -1.91
N LEU A 71 16.05 21.92 -1.14
CA LEU A 71 15.91 21.92 0.32
C LEU A 71 17.30 21.98 0.97
N SER A 72 17.53 22.90 1.91
CA SER A 72 18.85 23.08 2.53
C SER A 72 19.29 21.85 3.32
N CYS A 73 18.35 21.12 3.94
CA CYS A 73 18.64 19.82 4.55
C CYS A 73 19.07 18.72 3.56
N TYR A 74 19.03 18.95 2.25
CA TYR A 74 19.55 18.04 1.23
C TYR A 74 20.77 18.61 0.48
N GLY A 75 21.34 19.72 0.97
CA GLY A 75 22.56 20.31 0.42
C GLY A 75 22.34 21.51 -0.50
N TYR A 76 21.13 22.07 -0.55
CA TYR A 76 20.91 23.33 -1.28
C TYR A 76 21.72 24.47 -0.64
N GLU A 77 22.43 25.24 -1.47
CA GLU A 77 23.40 26.26 -1.01
C GLU A 77 22.76 27.40 -0.21
N ARG A 78 21.47 27.67 -0.44
CA ARG A 78 20.72 28.73 0.24
C ARG A 78 19.91 28.14 1.38
N ASN A 79 19.88 28.82 2.52
CA ASN A 79 19.02 28.47 3.65
C ASN A 79 17.55 28.87 3.37
N THR A 80 16.87 28.10 2.53
CA THR A 80 15.47 28.34 2.13
C THR A 80 14.47 27.62 3.03
N THR A 81 14.88 26.57 3.75
CA THR A 81 13.95 25.69 4.46
C THR A 81 14.28 25.45 5.94
N PRO A 82 14.61 26.49 6.74
CA PRO A 82 15.11 26.31 8.11
C PRO A 82 14.18 25.50 9.03
N ARG A 83 12.85 25.55 8.83
CA ARG A 83 11.88 24.75 9.62
C ARG A 83 11.85 23.28 9.20
N ILE A 84 12.01 22.99 7.91
CA ILE A 84 12.11 21.61 7.41
C ILE A 84 13.44 21.01 7.86
N ASP A 85 14.50 21.81 7.88
CA ASP A 85 15.82 21.40 8.36
C ASP A 85 15.80 21.02 9.84
N ALA A 86 15.10 21.79 10.68
CA ALA A 86 14.88 21.45 12.09
C ALA A 86 14.12 20.11 12.23
N LEU A 87 13.04 19.92 11.47
CA LEU A 87 12.28 18.66 11.48
C LEU A 87 13.14 17.47 11.02
N ALA A 88 13.97 17.67 9.99
CA ALA A 88 14.87 16.64 9.47
C ALA A 88 16.00 16.28 10.45
N LYS A 89 16.42 17.22 11.30
CA LYS A 89 17.44 17.02 12.34
C LYS A 89 16.89 16.22 13.52
N ASP A 90 15.67 16.53 13.95
CA ASP A 90 15.05 15.91 15.12
C ASP A 90 14.27 14.62 14.78
N GLY A 91 14.02 14.38 13.49
CA GLY A 91 13.25 13.25 12.97
C GLY A 91 14.03 12.33 12.04
N LEU A 92 13.29 11.64 11.17
CA LEU A 92 13.84 10.76 10.14
C LEU A 92 13.87 11.49 8.79
N ARG A 93 15.08 11.69 8.23
CA ARG A 93 15.27 12.23 6.88
C ARG A 93 15.55 11.10 5.88
N LEU A 94 14.69 10.93 4.89
CA LEU A 94 14.87 9.95 3.82
C LEU A 94 15.72 10.54 2.68
N THR A 95 16.81 9.87 2.31
CA THR A 95 17.63 10.25 1.14
C THR A 95 17.14 9.65 -0.17
N ARG A 96 16.31 8.60 -0.08
CA ARG A 96 15.69 7.91 -1.23
C ARG A 96 14.19 7.77 -0.97
N CYS A 97 13.44 8.78 -1.38
CA CYS A 97 11.98 8.79 -1.37
C CYS A 97 11.51 9.28 -2.74
N ALA A 98 10.77 8.45 -3.47
CA ALA A 98 10.35 8.75 -4.83
C ALA A 98 8.82 8.90 -4.88
N ALA A 99 8.36 9.91 -5.60
CA ALA A 99 6.96 10.04 -5.94
C ALA A 99 6.55 8.92 -6.90
N VAL A 100 5.32 8.41 -6.75
CA VAL A 100 4.77 7.34 -7.59
C VAL A 100 4.42 7.87 -8.99
N SER A 101 4.25 9.18 -9.13
CA SER A 101 3.98 9.84 -10.41
C SER A 101 4.71 11.19 -10.52
N ASN A 102 4.82 11.69 -11.75
CA ASN A 102 5.53 12.92 -12.09
C ASN A 102 4.69 14.19 -11.96
N TRP A 103 3.42 14.09 -11.53
CA TRP A 103 2.53 15.25 -11.40
C TRP A 103 1.49 15.08 -10.29
N THR A 104 0.83 16.20 -9.95
CA THR A 104 0.14 16.42 -8.68
C THR A 104 -0.99 15.43 -8.40
N LEU A 105 -1.95 15.26 -9.32
CA LEU A 105 -3.16 14.44 -9.09
C LEU A 105 -2.84 12.97 -8.75
N PRO A 106 -2.18 12.18 -9.62
CA PRO A 106 -1.86 10.79 -9.29
C PRO A 106 -0.92 10.66 -8.10
N SER A 107 0.03 11.58 -7.93
CA SER A 107 0.93 11.51 -6.77
C SER A 107 0.17 11.63 -5.46
N HIS A 108 -0.82 12.53 -5.37
CA HIS A 108 -1.65 12.67 -4.16
C HIS A 108 -2.64 11.51 -4.00
N ALA A 109 -3.27 11.07 -5.09
CA ALA A 109 -4.13 9.88 -5.04
C ALA A 109 -3.36 8.66 -4.53
N SER A 110 -2.18 8.35 -5.09
CA SER A 110 -1.32 7.26 -4.62
C SER A 110 -0.88 7.44 -3.16
N MET A 111 -0.59 8.67 -2.73
CA MET A 111 -0.22 8.97 -1.34
C MET A 111 -1.37 8.69 -0.37
N LEU A 112 -2.61 8.96 -0.77
CA LEU A 112 -3.79 8.77 0.07
C LEU A 112 -4.27 7.32 0.06
N CYS A 113 -4.27 6.60 -1.07
CA CYS A 113 -4.81 5.23 -1.13
C CYS A 113 -3.76 4.12 -1.10
N GLY A 114 -2.46 4.45 -1.25
CA GLY A 114 -1.39 3.46 -1.28
C GLY A 114 -1.37 2.58 -2.53
N LEU A 115 -2.06 2.99 -3.60
CA LEU A 115 -2.15 2.26 -4.87
C LEU A 115 -1.38 2.98 -5.98
N TYR A 116 -1.02 2.26 -7.05
CA TYR A 116 -0.43 2.88 -8.24
C TYR A 116 -1.49 3.61 -9.08
N PRO A 117 -1.09 4.61 -9.90
CA PRO A 117 -1.99 5.33 -10.80
C PRO A 117 -2.87 4.44 -11.67
N THR A 118 -2.30 3.39 -12.25
CA THR A 118 -3.03 2.42 -13.07
C THR A 118 -4.13 1.67 -12.31
N THR A 119 -4.01 1.56 -10.98
CA THR A 119 -4.99 0.89 -10.14
C THR A 119 -6.08 1.88 -9.71
N HIS A 120 -5.71 3.05 -9.19
CA HIS A 120 -6.66 4.01 -8.63
C HIS A 120 -7.32 4.93 -9.68
N GLY A 121 -6.83 4.99 -10.92
CA GLY A 121 -7.49 5.66 -12.06
C GLY A 121 -7.28 7.18 -12.19
N ALA A 122 -6.80 7.84 -11.14
CA ALA A 122 -6.52 9.28 -11.12
C ALA A 122 -5.25 9.64 -11.92
N HIS A 123 -5.30 9.55 -13.25
CA HIS A 123 -4.21 9.92 -14.17
C HIS A 123 -4.77 10.50 -15.47
N TRP A 124 -3.91 11.00 -16.37
CA TRP A 124 -4.36 11.42 -17.70
C TRP A 124 -4.99 10.25 -18.43
N ALA A 125 -6.16 10.48 -18.97
CA ALA A 125 -7.00 9.40 -19.40
C ALA A 125 -6.76 8.96 -20.85
N THR A 126 -6.95 7.66 -21.02
CA THR A 126 -7.43 7.00 -22.23
C THR A 126 -8.97 7.11 -22.27
N THR A 127 -9.60 6.83 -23.41
CA THR A 127 -11.04 7.07 -23.67
C THR A 127 -12.04 6.42 -22.71
N ASP A 128 -11.60 5.50 -21.85
CA ASP A 128 -12.48 4.64 -21.04
C ASP A 128 -12.66 5.13 -19.60
N VAL A 129 -12.10 6.29 -19.25
CA VAL A 129 -12.20 6.85 -17.90
C VAL A 129 -13.43 7.77 -17.80
N PRO A 130 -14.36 7.52 -16.85
CA PRO A 130 -15.52 8.39 -16.65
C PRO A 130 -15.13 9.85 -16.40
N HIS A 131 -15.93 10.79 -16.92
CA HIS A 131 -15.80 12.24 -16.72
C HIS A 131 -14.55 12.89 -17.31
N VAL A 132 -13.89 12.21 -18.25
CA VAL A 132 -12.80 12.77 -19.05
C VAL A 132 -13.34 13.36 -20.33
N ASN A 133 -12.92 14.58 -20.65
CA ASN A 133 -13.24 15.24 -21.92
C ASN A 133 -12.15 16.25 -22.28
N ALA A 134 -12.30 16.92 -23.43
CA ALA A 134 -11.34 17.92 -23.90
C ALA A 134 -11.06 19.05 -22.89
N LYS A 135 -12.01 19.35 -21.99
CA LYS A 135 -11.88 20.37 -20.93
C LYS A 135 -11.38 19.80 -19.60
N ASN A 136 -11.47 18.49 -19.38
CA ASN A 136 -10.91 17.79 -18.23
C ASN A 136 -10.24 16.49 -18.69
N PRO A 137 -8.98 16.55 -19.16
CA PRO A 137 -8.26 15.37 -19.66
C PRO A 137 -7.80 14.42 -18.54
N ALA A 138 -8.03 14.78 -17.27
CA ALA A 138 -7.61 14.02 -16.10
C ALA A 138 -8.75 13.13 -15.58
N GLY A 139 -8.42 11.86 -15.37
CA GLY A 139 -9.29 10.86 -14.77
C GLY A 139 -9.50 11.07 -13.28
N LEU A 140 -10.65 10.61 -12.79
CA LEU A 140 -10.99 10.61 -11.37
C LEU A 140 -10.30 9.44 -10.66
N MET A 141 -10.03 9.60 -9.36
CA MET A 141 -9.78 8.41 -8.54
C MET A 141 -11.05 7.56 -8.53
N LYS A 142 -10.92 6.23 -8.52
CA LYS A 142 -12.06 5.32 -8.39
C LYS A 142 -12.64 5.42 -6.98
N ALA A 143 -13.98 5.44 -6.87
CA ALA A 143 -14.69 5.59 -5.60
C ALA A 143 -14.47 4.40 -4.65
N GLU A 144 -14.04 3.24 -5.15
CA GLU A 144 -13.76 2.06 -4.32
C GLU A 144 -12.36 2.10 -3.67
N CYS A 145 -11.54 3.10 -4.00
CA CYS A 145 -10.22 3.27 -3.42
C CYS A 145 -10.32 3.81 -1.99
N VAL A 146 -10.10 2.94 -1.01
CA VAL A 146 -10.02 3.33 0.41
C VAL A 146 -8.81 4.24 0.63
N THR A 147 -9.07 5.39 1.23
CA THR A 147 -8.04 6.40 1.55
C THR A 147 -7.56 6.32 3.00
N LEU A 148 -6.36 6.85 3.25
CA LEU A 148 -5.79 7.02 4.58
C LEU A 148 -6.73 7.82 5.50
N ALA A 149 -7.43 8.81 4.95
CA ALA A 149 -8.41 9.61 5.70
C ALA A 149 -9.59 8.75 6.16
N GLU A 150 -10.13 7.88 5.30
CA GLU A 150 -11.19 6.93 5.70
C GLU A 150 -10.74 5.98 6.79
N VAL A 151 -9.54 5.39 6.64
CA VAL A 151 -8.96 4.49 7.64
C VAL A 151 -8.78 5.20 9.00
N LEU A 152 -8.31 6.45 8.99
CA LEU A 152 -8.14 7.24 10.21
C LEU A 152 -9.49 7.63 10.83
N ARG A 153 -10.47 8.02 10.02
CA ARG A 153 -11.82 8.34 10.47
C ARG A 153 -12.48 7.13 11.14
N GLU A 154 -12.39 5.95 10.54
CA GLU A 154 -12.87 4.69 11.12
C GLU A 154 -12.16 4.34 12.43
N ALA A 155 -10.89 4.73 12.57
CA ALA A 155 -10.14 4.60 13.82
C ALA A 155 -10.47 5.69 14.87
N GLY A 156 -11.45 6.56 14.61
CA GLY A 156 -11.93 7.59 15.55
C GLY A 156 -11.20 8.93 15.49
N TYR A 157 -10.41 9.18 14.44
CA TYR A 157 -9.79 10.48 14.22
C TYR A 157 -10.77 11.47 13.59
N ARG A 158 -10.65 12.74 13.97
CA ARG A 158 -11.21 13.84 13.17
C ARG A 158 -10.23 14.13 12.03
N THR A 159 -10.75 14.26 10.83
CA THR A 159 -9.96 14.35 9.60
C THR A 159 -10.21 15.68 8.90
N GLY A 160 -9.14 16.35 8.49
CA GLY A 160 -9.22 17.64 7.80
C GLY A 160 -8.14 17.78 6.74
N ALA A 161 -8.46 18.45 5.64
CA ALA A 161 -7.53 18.83 4.59
C ALA A 161 -7.71 20.31 4.23
N VAL A 162 -6.59 21.00 4.04
CA VAL A 162 -6.51 22.39 3.55
C VAL A 162 -5.52 22.40 2.40
N LEU A 163 -5.93 22.91 1.24
CA LEU A 163 -5.23 22.72 -0.02
C LEU A 163 -4.93 24.08 -0.67
N ALA A 164 -3.73 24.20 -1.26
CA ALA A 164 -3.32 25.39 -2.00
C ALA A 164 -3.40 25.20 -3.53
N ASN A 165 -3.66 23.97 -3.99
CA ASN A 165 -3.80 23.65 -5.41
C ASN A 165 -5.30 23.48 -5.74
N PRO A 166 -5.97 24.54 -6.20
CA PRO A 166 -7.38 24.48 -6.52
C PRO A 166 -7.62 23.82 -7.87
N GLN A 167 -6.62 23.34 -8.61
CA GLN A 167 -6.84 22.76 -9.94
C GLN A 167 -6.92 21.23 -9.90
N TYR A 168 -5.97 20.59 -9.22
CA TYR A 168 -5.79 19.13 -9.30
C TYR A 168 -6.12 18.40 -8.00
N LEU A 169 -6.36 19.13 -6.91
CA LEU A 169 -6.73 18.55 -5.62
C LEU A 169 -8.16 18.90 -5.22
N GLN A 170 -9.01 19.24 -6.20
CA GLN A 170 -10.42 19.48 -5.95
C GLN A 170 -11.18 18.20 -5.60
N LYS A 171 -12.32 18.35 -4.91
CA LYS A 171 -13.32 17.30 -4.67
C LYS A 171 -13.78 16.61 -5.95
N ALA A 172 -13.76 17.34 -7.07
CA ALA A 172 -14.09 16.80 -8.38
C ALA A 172 -13.28 15.54 -8.72
N TYR A 173 -12.07 15.37 -8.17
CA TYR A 173 -11.18 14.22 -8.38
C TYR A 173 -11.31 13.09 -7.34
N GLN A 174 -12.32 13.15 -6.45
CA GLN A 174 -12.58 12.17 -5.39
C GLN A 174 -11.45 12.05 -4.35
N LEU A 175 -10.68 13.11 -4.16
CA LEU A 175 -9.61 13.17 -3.16
C LEU A 175 -10.09 13.60 -1.76
N ASP A 176 -11.37 13.96 -1.64
CA ASP A 176 -12.02 14.39 -0.39
C ASP A 176 -12.62 13.22 0.41
N GLN A 177 -12.63 12.01 -0.16
CA GLN A 177 -13.04 10.80 0.52
C GLN A 177 -12.32 10.66 1.86
N GLY A 178 -13.09 10.42 2.93
CA GLY A 178 -12.51 10.26 4.27
C GLY A 178 -12.48 11.49 5.14
N PHE A 179 -12.46 12.70 4.57
CA PHE A 179 -12.26 13.94 5.31
C PHE A 179 -13.57 14.53 5.87
N ASP A 180 -13.58 14.88 7.16
CA ASP A 180 -14.69 15.61 7.79
C ASP A 180 -14.72 17.09 7.36
N HIS A 181 -13.55 17.66 7.07
CA HIS A 181 -13.38 19.02 6.57
C HIS A 181 -12.41 19.04 5.38
N TYR A 182 -12.80 19.70 4.29
CA TYR A 182 -12.01 19.75 3.06
C TYR A 182 -12.13 21.15 2.42
N ASP A 183 -11.08 21.95 2.60
CA ASP A 183 -10.95 23.34 2.14
C ASP A 183 -10.03 23.39 0.90
N ALA A 184 -10.65 23.50 -0.29
CA ALA A 184 -10.04 23.28 -1.60
C ALA A 184 -10.39 24.38 -2.60
#